data_AF-A0A9C6XS31-F1
#
_entry.id   AF-A0A9C6XS31-F1
#
_cell.length_a   1.000
_cell.length_b   1.000
_cell.length_c   1.000
_cell.angle_alpha   90.00
_cell.angle_beta   90.00
_cell.angle_gamma   90.00
#
_symmetry.space_group_name_H-M   'P 1'
#
loop_
_entity.id
_entity.type
_entity.pdbx_description
1 polymer ?
#
loop_
_entity_poly.entity_id
_entity_poly.type
_entity_poly.pdbx_seq_one_letter_code
_entity_poly.pdbx_strand_id
1 'polypeptide(L)'
;MCVNYIHYFPKVDLEVCKSSVSDASLQSYFRLLRELDGQDTGPHLGVADNYKTVEWTPVRARVLSALYDESPLAMQCNRSSGARFPGEWSAMPPTLVRQPLDAPERHCHARGDLDGEQHEAAAPRRGAAAEAMEDWGQADDMEWSSGGTPPNKG
;
A
#
# COMPACT_ATOMS: atom_id res chain seq x y z
N MET A 1 9.91 -1.41 8.90
CA MET A 1 9.74 -2.58 9.80
C MET A 1 8.38 -2.46 10.46
N CYS A 2 7.51 -3.47 10.36
CA CYS A 2 6.21 -3.54 11.05
C CYS A 2 6.26 -4.71 12.03
N VAL A 3 6.38 -4.43 13.34
CA VAL A 3 6.59 -5.44 14.37
C VAL A 3 5.81 -5.04 15.62
N ASN A 4 5.14 -6.03 16.23
CA ASN A 4 4.51 -5.89 17.54
C ASN A 4 5.09 -6.96 18.47
N TYR A 5 5.60 -6.55 19.64
CA TYR A 5 6.09 -7.46 20.67
C TYR A 5 5.02 -7.63 21.73
N ILE A 6 4.54 -8.86 21.89
CA ILE A 6 3.42 -9.17 22.78
C ILE A 6 3.96 -9.93 23.98
N HIS A 7 3.70 -9.42 25.18
CA HIS A 7 3.91 -10.14 26.43
C HIS A 7 2.62 -10.88 26.79
N TYR A 8 2.66 -12.21 26.90
CA TYR A 8 1.48 -13.03 27.10
C TYR A 8 1.76 -14.23 28.03
N PHE A 9 0.69 -14.83 28.56
CA PHE A 9 0.70 -16.05 29.36
C PHE A 9 -0.51 -16.94 28.96
N PRO A 10 -0.39 -18.29 28.96
CA PRO A 10 0.81 -19.08 29.27
C PRO A 10 1.88 -18.99 28.20
N LYS A 11 3.13 -19.26 28.59
CA LYS A 11 4.23 -19.40 27.62
C LYS A 11 3.91 -20.53 26.65
N VAL A 12 3.96 -20.25 25.35
CA VAL A 12 3.91 -21.26 24.29
C VAL A 12 5.20 -21.23 23.47
N ASP A 13 5.44 -22.27 22.67
CA ASP A 13 6.63 -22.38 21.81
C ASP A 13 6.45 -21.60 20.48
N LEU A 14 5.91 -20.39 20.53
CA LEU A 14 5.73 -19.50 19.37
C LEU A 14 6.45 -18.18 19.64
N GLU A 15 7.50 -17.91 18.87
CA GLU A 15 8.34 -16.72 19.01
C GLU A 15 8.07 -15.70 17.90
N VAL A 16 7.90 -16.19 16.67
CA VAL A 16 7.67 -15.35 15.49
C VAL A 16 6.41 -15.83 14.80
N CYS A 17 5.46 -14.92 14.64
CA CYS A 17 4.31 -15.09 13.76
C CYS A 17 4.26 -13.86 12.85
N LYS A 18 4.69 -14.02 11.61
CA LYS A 18 4.76 -12.94 10.62
C LYS A 18 4.21 -13.44 9.29
N SER A 19 3.78 -12.51 8.46
CA SER A 19 3.39 -12.74 7.08
C SER A 19 4.07 -11.75 6.15
N SER A 20 4.20 -12.14 4.89
CA SER A 20 4.52 -11.27 3.76
C SER A 20 3.67 -11.68 2.57
N VAL A 21 3.59 -10.83 1.55
CA VAL A 21 3.12 -11.25 0.23
C VAL A 21 3.97 -12.44 -0.26
N SER A 22 3.36 -13.39 -0.96
CA SER A 22 4.13 -14.50 -1.55
C SER A 22 5.12 -13.99 -2.60
N ASP A 23 6.29 -14.61 -2.66
CA ASP A 23 7.33 -14.24 -3.63
C ASP A 23 6.84 -14.39 -5.07
N ALA A 24 6.03 -15.41 -5.35
CA ALA A 24 5.46 -15.67 -6.67
C ALA A 24 4.49 -14.56 -7.13
N SER A 25 3.63 -14.08 -6.22
CA SER A 25 2.72 -12.95 -6.50
C SER A 25 3.51 -11.68 -6.78
N LEU A 26 4.53 -11.40 -5.97
CA LEU A 26 5.32 -10.18 -6.13
C LEU A 26 6.16 -10.21 -7.41
N GLN A 27 6.75 -11.35 -7.77
CA GLN A 27 7.45 -11.52 -9.05
C GLN A 27 6.51 -11.34 -10.24
N SER A 28 5.27 -11.84 -10.14
CA SER A 28 4.26 -11.68 -11.20
C SER A 28 3.88 -10.22 -11.38
N TYR A 29 3.77 -9.45 -10.29
CA TYR A 29 3.54 -8.00 -10.34
C TYR A 29 4.68 -7.27 -11.05
N PHE A 30 5.94 -7.57 -10.74
CA PHE A 30 7.07 -6.97 -11.46
C PHE A 30 7.09 -7.33 -12.94
N ARG A 31 6.78 -8.59 -13.29
CA ARG A 31 6.62 -8.97 -14.70
C ARG A 31 5.53 -8.14 -15.39
N LEU A 32 4.38 -7.94 -14.73
CA LEU A 32 3.28 -7.13 -15.26
C LEU A 32 3.70 -5.69 -15.56
N LEU A 33 4.43 -5.05 -14.63
CA LEU A 33 4.95 -3.69 -14.83
C LEU A 33 5.94 -3.62 -16.01
N ARG A 34 6.78 -4.64 -16.19
CA ARG A 34 7.69 -4.70 -17.34
C ARG A 34 6.91 -4.83 -18.66
N GLU A 35 5.97 -5.76 -18.71
CA GLU A 35 5.30 -6.14 -19.95
C GLU A 35 4.25 -5.12 -20.40
N LEU A 36 3.50 -4.52 -19.47
CA LEU A 36 2.42 -3.58 -19.80
C LEU A 36 2.88 -2.13 -19.82
N ASP A 37 3.77 -1.75 -18.90
CA ASP A 37 4.16 -0.36 -18.65
C ASP A 37 5.60 -0.06 -19.06
N GLY A 38 6.32 -1.06 -19.62
CA GLY A 38 7.71 -0.90 -20.06
C GLY A 38 8.70 -0.60 -18.94
N GLN A 39 8.35 -0.88 -17.68
CA GLN A 39 9.23 -0.59 -16.54
C GLN A 39 10.44 -1.53 -16.52
N ASP A 40 11.60 -1.04 -16.08
CA ASP A 40 12.82 -1.85 -15.96
C ASP A 40 12.79 -2.74 -14.71
N THR A 41 11.89 -3.72 -14.72
CA THR A 41 11.66 -4.68 -13.65
C THR A 41 11.76 -6.11 -14.17
N GLY A 42 11.89 -7.07 -13.28
CA GLY A 42 11.85 -8.49 -13.60
C GLY A 42 12.60 -9.38 -12.59
N PRO A 43 12.55 -10.70 -12.82
CA PRO A 43 13.11 -11.70 -11.90
C PRO A 43 14.65 -11.72 -11.86
N HIS A 44 15.31 -11.04 -12.79
CA HIS A 44 16.77 -10.90 -12.85
C HIS A 44 17.30 -9.85 -11.87
N LEU A 45 16.44 -8.98 -11.34
CA LEU A 45 16.77 -8.00 -10.31
C LEU A 45 16.36 -8.52 -8.94
N GLY A 46 17.06 -8.07 -7.89
CA GLY A 46 16.62 -8.27 -6.51
C GLY A 46 15.29 -7.56 -6.24
N VAL A 47 14.52 -8.01 -5.24
CA VAL A 47 13.22 -7.39 -4.89
C VAL A 47 13.39 -5.89 -4.61
N ALA A 48 14.39 -5.51 -3.82
CA ALA A 48 14.65 -4.11 -3.50
C ALA A 48 15.01 -3.28 -4.74
N ASP A 49 15.74 -3.86 -5.69
CA ASP A 49 16.16 -3.14 -6.90
C ASP A 49 14.99 -2.98 -7.87
N ASN A 50 14.12 -4.00 -7.99
CA ASN A 50 12.85 -3.87 -8.70
C ASN A 50 12.01 -2.70 -8.17
N TYR A 51 11.91 -2.51 -6.85
CA TYR A 51 11.16 -1.36 -6.31
C TYR A 51 11.79 0.00 -6.65
N LYS A 52 13.11 0.07 -6.79
CA LYS A 52 13.85 1.31 -7.08
C LYS A 52 13.76 1.72 -8.55
N THR A 53 13.61 0.77 -9.47
CA THR A 53 13.53 1.05 -10.91
C THR A 53 12.14 1.47 -11.36
N VAL A 54 11.10 1.24 -10.54
CA VAL A 54 9.73 1.61 -10.87
C VAL A 54 9.53 3.12 -10.76
N GLU A 55 9.02 3.71 -11.83
CA GLU A 55 8.49 5.07 -11.81
C GLU A 55 7.11 5.06 -11.17
N TRP A 56 7.02 5.51 -9.92
CA TRP A 56 5.78 5.44 -9.14
C TRP A 56 4.76 6.49 -9.58
N THR A 57 3.58 6.01 -9.98
CA THR A 57 2.38 6.82 -10.23
C THR A 57 1.27 6.45 -9.25
N PRO A 58 0.26 7.30 -9.02
CA PRO A 58 -0.88 6.96 -8.18
C PRO A 58 -1.59 5.66 -8.62
N VAL A 59 -1.64 5.40 -9.92
CA VAL A 59 -2.24 4.17 -10.47
C VAL A 59 -1.41 2.95 -10.09
N ARG A 60 -0.08 2.96 -10.30
CA ARG A 60 0.80 1.84 -9.90
C ARG A 60 0.78 1.58 -8.41
N ALA A 61 0.74 2.63 -7.59
CA ALA A 61 0.61 2.49 -6.15
C ALA A 61 -0.72 1.82 -5.75
N ARG A 62 -1.83 2.14 -6.42
CA ARG A 62 -3.13 1.47 -6.18
C ARG A 62 -3.12 0.02 -6.61
N VAL A 63 -2.52 -0.30 -7.76
CA VAL A 63 -2.39 -1.69 -8.22
C VAL A 63 -1.54 -2.51 -7.26
N LEU A 64 -0.44 -1.94 -6.74
CA LEU A 64 0.37 -2.58 -5.69
C LEU A 64 -0.44 -2.77 -4.40
N SER A 65 -1.29 -1.82 -4.02
CA SER A 65 -2.18 -1.99 -2.87
C SER A 65 -3.12 -3.18 -3.05
N ALA A 66 -3.78 -3.26 -4.21
CA ALA A 66 -4.67 -4.38 -4.53
C ALA A 66 -3.93 -5.73 -4.52
N LEU A 67 -2.67 -5.76 -4.99
CA LEU A 67 -1.82 -6.94 -4.87
C LEU A 67 -1.68 -7.39 -3.41
N TYR A 68 -1.44 -6.47 -2.48
CA TYR A 68 -1.29 -6.81 -1.06
C TYR A 68 -2.58 -7.28 -0.41
N ASP A 69 -3.72 -6.76 -0.84
CA ASP A 69 -5.03 -7.14 -0.29
C ASP A 69 -5.48 -8.52 -0.76
N GLU A 70 -5.13 -8.91 -2.00
CA GLU A 70 -5.67 -10.10 -2.66
C GLU A 70 -4.69 -11.28 -2.75
N SER A 71 -3.39 -11.03 -2.66
CA SER A 71 -2.38 -12.08 -2.90
C SER A 71 -2.28 -13.10 -1.76
N PRO A 72 -1.92 -14.35 -2.09
CA PRO A 72 -1.47 -15.31 -1.09
C PRO A 72 -0.30 -14.78 -0.25
N LEU A 73 -0.27 -15.23 1.00
CA LEU A 73 0.71 -14.86 2.01
C LEU A 73 1.73 -15.99 2.22
N ALA A 74 2.99 -15.61 2.32
CA ALA A 74 4.03 -16.45 2.89
C ALA A 74 4.08 -16.21 4.41
N MET A 75 3.77 -17.25 5.19
CA MET A 75 3.76 -17.20 6.64
C MET A 75 5.08 -17.70 7.22
N GLN A 76 5.56 -16.98 8.23
CA GLN A 76 6.70 -17.38 9.06
C GLN A 76 6.22 -17.57 10.50
N CYS A 77 5.90 -18.82 10.81
CA CYS A 77 5.60 -19.27 12.17
C CYS A 77 6.81 -20.05 12.70
N ASN A 78 7.62 -19.40 13.53
CA ASN A 78 8.82 -20.00 14.12
C ASN A 78 8.63 -20.25 15.62
N ARG A 79 9.19 -21.37 16.06
CA ARG A 79 9.35 -21.77 17.45
C ARG A 79 10.41 -20.93 18.15
N SER A 80 10.49 -21.01 19.47
CA SER A 80 11.55 -20.34 20.24
C SER A 80 12.94 -20.91 19.95
N SER A 81 13.03 -22.10 19.34
CA SER A 81 14.28 -22.65 18.79
C SER A 81 14.74 -22.01 17.48
N GLY A 82 13.92 -21.16 16.86
CA GLY A 82 14.15 -20.58 15.53
C GLY A 82 13.68 -21.47 14.37
N ALA A 83 13.38 -22.74 14.62
CA ALA A 83 12.83 -23.66 13.61
C ALA A 83 11.37 -23.31 13.28
N ARG A 84 10.95 -23.55 12.03
CA ARG A 84 9.55 -23.41 11.62
C ARG A 84 8.67 -24.51 12.21
N PHE A 85 7.40 -24.20 12.47
CA PHE A 85 6.40 -25.22 12.70
C PHE A 85 6.18 -26.07 11.43
N PRO A 86 5.92 -27.38 11.56
CA PRO A 86 5.67 -28.25 10.41
C PRO A 86 4.42 -27.81 9.64
N GLY A 87 4.47 -27.92 8.31
CA GLY A 87 3.37 -27.54 7.42
C GLY A 87 3.85 -26.77 6.20
N GLU A 88 2.95 -26.61 5.23
CA GLU A 88 3.15 -25.71 4.09
C GLU A 88 2.61 -24.32 4.44
N TRP A 89 3.43 -23.30 4.25
CA TRP A 89 3.18 -21.95 4.74
C TRP A 89 3.43 -20.88 3.67
N SER A 90 3.80 -21.25 2.44
CA SER A 90 4.20 -20.30 1.39
C SER A 90 3.05 -19.64 0.63
N ALA A 91 1.85 -20.23 0.65
CA ALA A 91 0.71 -19.79 -0.15
C ALA A 91 -0.60 -19.80 0.67
N MET A 92 -0.59 -19.18 1.84
CA MET A 92 -1.77 -19.07 2.69
C MET A 92 -2.74 -18.02 2.13
N PRO A 93 -4.06 -18.23 2.21
CA PRO A 93 -5.02 -17.22 1.75
C PRO A 93 -4.97 -15.97 2.65
N PRO A 94 -5.31 -14.78 2.11
CA PRO A 94 -5.43 -13.57 2.92
C PRO A 94 -6.55 -13.71 3.96
N THR A 95 -6.35 -13.12 5.14
CA THR A 95 -7.31 -13.18 6.24
C THR A 95 -8.46 -12.20 6.02
N LEU A 96 -9.70 -12.71 5.97
CA LEU A 96 -10.90 -11.88 5.82
C LEU A 96 -11.38 -11.32 7.16
N VAL A 97 -11.61 -10.01 7.22
CA VAL A 97 -12.26 -9.35 8.35
C VAL A 97 -13.77 -9.55 8.22
N ARG A 98 -14.34 -10.51 8.95
CA ARG A 98 -15.79 -10.83 8.88
C ARG A 98 -16.68 -9.77 9.52
N GLN A 99 -16.20 -9.15 10.58
CA GLN A 99 -16.92 -8.13 11.32
C GLN A 99 -15.92 -7.07 11.76
N PRO A 100 -15.95 -5.87 11.15
CA PRO A 100 -15.18 -4.75 11.67
C PRO A 100 -15.76 -4.32 13.02
N LEU A 101 -14.89 -3.93 13.94
CA LEU A 101 -15.33 -3.29 15.18
C LEU A 101 -15.81 -1.86 14.86
N ASP A 102 -16.78 -1.38 15.63
CA ASP A 102 -17.27 -0.01 15.50
C ASP A 102 -16.12 0.98 15.71
N ALA A 103 -16.10 2.02 14.88
CA ALA A 103 -15.11 3.07 15.02
C ALA A 103 -15.31 3.76 16.38
N PRO A 104 -14.24 3.96 17.18
CA PRO A 104 -14.36 4.68 18.43
C PRO A 104 -14.88 6.10 18.17
N GLU A 105 -15.74 6.59 19.04
CA GLU A 105 -16.24 7.96 18.95
C GLU A 105 -15.07 8.94 18.99
N ARG A 106 -14.90 9.68 17.88
CA ARG A 106 -13.91 10.73 17.79
C ARG A 106 -14.41 11.95 18.55
N HIS A 107 -13.97 12.08 19.79
CA HIS A 107 -14.12 13.28 20.59
C HIS A 107 -13.09 14.31 20.12
N CYS A 108 -13.28 14.83 18.91
CA CYS A 108 -12.54 16.01 18.49
C CYS A 108 -13.10 17.18 19.29
N HIS A 109 -12.30 17.77 20.17
CA HIS A 109 -12.58 19.12 20.64
C HIS A 109 -12.69 20.00 19.39
N ALA A 110 -13.85 20.60 19.16
CA ALA A 110 -13.97 21.63 18.15
C ALA A 110 -12.87 22.66 18.43
N ARG A 111 -12.19 23.09 17.38
CA ARG A 111 -11.05 24.01 17.41
C ARG A 111 -11.45 25.44 17.83
N GLY A 112 -12.44 25.57 18.72
CA GLY A 112 -13.05 26.82 19.18
C GLY A 112 -13.12 26.96 20.71
N ASP A 113 -12.46 26.09 21.48
CA ASP A 113 -12.24 26.29 22.93
C ASP A 113 -10.86 26.90 23.25
N LEU A 114 -10.15 27.37 22.22
CA LEU A 114 -9.07 28.35 22.34
C LEU A 114 -9.50 29.56 21.51
N ASP A 115 -10.19 30.47 22.20
CA ASP A 115 -10.56 31.82 21.76
C ASP A 115 -11.71 31.90 20.74
N GLY A 116 -12.80 32.57 21.14
CA GLY A 116 -14.04 32.63 20.40
C GLY A 116 -13.93 33.31 19.04
N GLU A 117 -14.49 32.67 18.01
CA GLU A 117 -15.29 33.29 16.95
C GLU A 117 -16.02 32.16 16.19
N GLN A 118 -17.33 32.27 16.05
CA GLN A 118 -18.18 31.26 15.40
C GLN A 118 -17.97 31.28 13.88
N HIS A 119 -17.27 30.29 13.33
CA HIS A 119 -17.30 30.04 11.89
C HIS A 119 -17.77 28.61 11.61
N GLU A 120 -19.04 28.53 11.20
CA GLU A 120 -19.72 27.33 10.76
C GLU A 120 -19.09 26.80 9.47
N ALA A 121 -18.45 25.63 9.54
CA ALA A 121 -18.06 24.87 8.35
C ALA A 121 -18.80 23.53 8.37
N ALA A 122 -19.88 23.45 7.60
CA ALA A 122 -20.62 22.23 7.38
C ALA A 122 -19.72 21.17 6.71
N ALA A 123 -19.56 20.03 7.38
CA ALA A 123 -18.95 18.85 6.75
C ALA A 123 -19.93 18.25 5.73
N PRO A 124 -19.50 17.86 4.52
CA PRO A 124 -20.38 17.22 3.56
C PRO A 124 -20.75 15.81 4.07
N ARG A 125 -22.07 15.53 4.08
CA ARG A 125 -22.62 14.20 4.36
C ARG A 125 -22.08 13.21 3.32
N ARG A 126 -21.61 12.05 3.77
CA ARG A 126 -21.24 10.92 2.90
C ARG A 126 -22.47 10.48 2.10
N GLY A 127 -22.47 10.81 0.81
CA GLY A 127 -23.51 10.44 -0.14
C GLY A 127 -23.19 10.74 -1.62
N ALA A 128 -22.16 11.55 -1.92
CA ALA A 128 -21.87 12.03 -3.28
C ALA A 128 -20.59 11.43 -3.91
N ALA A 129 -20.24 10.17 -3.63
CA ALA A 129 -19.11 9.51 -4.29
C ALA A 129 -19.50 8.70 -5.54
N ALA A 130 -20.81 8.59 -5.84
CA ALA A 130 -21.30 7.81 -6.98
C ALA A 130 -21.50 8.63 -8.27
N GLU A 131 -21.37 9.97 -8.25
CA GLU A 131 -21.63 10.84 -9.42
C GLU A 131 -20.37 11.56 -9.95
N ALA A 132 -19.18 11.27 -9.42
CA ALA A 132 -17.92 11.91 -9.85
C ALA A 132 -17.10 11.03 -10.82
N MET A 133 -17.77 10.23 -11.66
CA MET A 133 -17.12 9.38 -12.66
C MET A 133 -17.43 9.78 -14.12
N GLU A 134 -18.00 10.98 -14.34
CA GLU A 134 -18.33 11.49 -15.69
C GLU A 134 -17.57 12.78 -16.08
N ASP A 135 -16.68 13.33 -15.26
CA ASP A 135 -16.07 14.66 -15.48
C ASP A 135 -14.53 14.70 -15.50
N TRP A 136 -13.89 13.70 -16.10
CA TRP A 136 -12.43 13.73 -16.38
C TRP A 136 -12.13 13.71 -17.89
N GLY A 137 -13.02 14.33 -18.66
CA GLY A 137 -12.97 14.37 -20.13
C GLY A 137 -12.61 15.72 -20.72
N GLN A 138 -11.94 16.65 -20.03
CA GLN A 138 -11.40 17.87 -20.66
C GLN A 138 -10.15 18.36 -19.93
N ALA A 139 -9.00 17.82 -20.31
CA ALA A 139 -7.70 18.45 -20.09
C ALA A 139 -6.78 18.08 -21.27
N ASP A 140 -7.24 18.36 -22.48
CA ASP A 140 -6.38 18.56 -23.65
C ASP A 140 -6.11 20.07 -23.78
N ASP A 141 -4.96 20.41 -24.36
CA ASP A 141 -4.42 21.76 -24.57
C ASP A 141 -3.59 22.36 -23.41
N MET A 142 -2.45 21.73 -23.12
CA MET A 142 -1.27 22.49 -22.70
C MET A 142 -0.08 22.11 -23.58
N GLU A 143 0.12 22.91 -24.63
CA GLU A 143 1.29 22.91 -25.52
C GLU A 143 2.59 22.90 -24.72
N TRP A 144 3.34 21.81 -24.84
CA TRP A 144 4.75 21.78 -24.46
C TRP A 144 5.58 22.42 -25.58
N SER A 145 5.89 23.72 -25.41
CA SER A 145 6.86 24.40 -26.27
C SER A 145 8.27 23.88 -25.99
N SER A 146 8.81 23.13 -26.94
CA SER A 146 10.21 22.72 -27.01
C SER A 146 11.07 23.85 -27.57
N GLY A 147 12.10 24.31 -26.82
CA GLY A 147 13.19 25.07 -27.43
C GLY A 147 14.00 25.93 -26.45
N GLY A 148 15.25 25.55 -26.19
CA GLY A 148 16.22 26.38 -25.48
C GLY A 148 17.59 25.73 -25.32
N THR A 149 18.41 25.78 -26.37
CA THR A 149 19.84 25.39 -26.36
C THR A 149 20.65 26.35 -25.47
N PRO A 150 21.61 25.88 -24.64
CA PRO A 150 22.47 26.77 -23.88
C PRO A 150 23.62 27.34 -24.73
N PRO A 151 24.09 28.57 -24.48
CA PRO A 151 25.16 29.18 -25.25
C PRO A 151 26.54 28.62 -24.88
N ASN A 152 27.32 28.44 -25.93
CA ASN A 152 28.73 28.07 -25.95
C ASN A 152 29.57 29.19 -25.29
N LYS A 153 30.44 28.85 -24.32
CA LYS A 153 31.51 29.73 -23.83
C LYS A 153 32.83 29.23 -24.38
N GLY A 154 33.50 30.09 -25.15
CA GLY A 154 34.88 29.91 -25.60
C GLY A 154 35.89 30.17 -24.51
#